data_AF-A0A436RER0-F1
#
_entry.id   AF-A0A436RER0-F1
#
_cell.length_a   1.000
_cell.length_b   1.000
_cell.length_c   1.000
_cell.angle_alpha   90.00
_cell.angle_beta   90.00
_cell.angle_gamma   90.00
#
_symmetry.space_group_name_H-M   'P 1'
#
loop_
_entity.id
_entity.type
_entity.pdbx_description
1 polymer ?
#
loop_
_entity_poly.entity_id
_entity_poly.type
_entity_poly.pdbx_seq_one_letter_code
_entity_poly.pdbx_strand_id
1 'polypeptide(L)' 'AETVLEVEKRNPQVAARLATALRSWRSLEPGRQAKAKQALLDMAKVENLSADLRDIVERTLA' A
#
# COMPACT_ATOMS: atom_id res chain seq x y z
N ALA A 1 1.95 0.76 -6.62
CA ALA A 1 0.89 -0.21 -6.34
C ALA A 1 1.16 -1.54 -7.04
N GLU A 2 1.40 -1.53 -8.36
CA GLU A 2 1.62 -2.72 -9.21
C GLU A 2 2.50 -3.81 -8.59
N THR A 3 3.75 -3.51 -8.23
CA THR A 3 4.66 -4.51 -7.65
C THR A 3 4.12 -5.14 -6.37
N VAL A 4 3.52 -4.34 -5.49
CA VAL A 4 2.93 -4.85 -4.25
C VAL A 4 1.76 -5.79 -4.57
N LEU A 5 0.90 -5.42 -5.53
CA LEU A 5 -0.25 -6.24 -5.94
C LEU A 5 0.15 -7.53 -6.68
N GLU A 6 1.26 -7.52 -7.41
CA GLU A 6 1.82 -8.73 -8.03
C GLU A 6 2.41 -9.69 -7.00
N VAL A 7 3.07 -9.16 -5.97
CA VAL A 7 3.57 -9.95 -4.85
C VAL A 7 2.42 -10.46 -3.99
N GLU A 8 1.39 -9.65 -3.75
CA GLU A 8 0.20 -9.98 -2.95
C GLU A 8 -0.44 -11.29 -3.38
N LYS A 9 -0.57 -11.51 -4.70
CA LYS A 9 -1.15 -12.75 -5.27
C LYS A 9 -0.38 -14.02 -4.88
N ARG A 10 0.90 -13.90 -4.56
CA ARG A 10 1.82 -15.04 -4.34
C ARG A 10 2.25 -15.15 -2.88
N ASN A 11 2.42 -14.02 -2.21
CA ASN A 11 2.88 -13.92 -0.84
C ASN A 11 2.37 -12.62 -0.17
N PRO A 12 1.19 -12.66 0.45
CA PRO A 12 0.59 -11.53 1.15
C PRO A 12 1.48 -10.90 2.23
N GLN A 13 2.24 -11.71 2.96
CA GLN A 13 3.10 -11.23 4.04
C GLN A 13 4.28 -10.38 3.50
N VAL A 14 4.82 -10.74 2.33
CA VAL A 14 5.87 -9.95 1.68
C VAL A 14 5.27 -8.67 1.10
N ALA A 15 4.08 -8.74 0.50
CA ALA A 15 3.40 -7.55 -0.01
C ALA A 15 3.11 -6.54 1.11
N ALA A 16 2.62 -7.01 2.26
CA ALA A 16 2.40 -6.18 3.45
C ALA A 16 3.70 -5.51 3.93
N ARG A 17 4.82 -6.25 3.99
CA ARG A 17 6.14 -5.68 4.31
C ARG A 17 6.56 -4.60 3.30
N LEU A 18 6.37 -4.82 2.01
CA LEU A 18 6.67 -3.81 0.98
C LEU A 18 5.81 -2.56 1.12
N ALA A 19 4.52 -2.71 1.42
CA ALA A 19 3.60 -1.59 1.62
C ALA A 19 3.99 -0.69 2.81
N THR A 20 4.70 -1.23 3.82
CA THR A 20 5.19 -0.40 4.94
C THR A 20 6.16 0.70 4.52
N ALA A 21 6.82 0.58 3.35
CA ALA A 21 7.68 1.63 2.80
C ALA A 21 6.93 2.94 2.53
N LEU A 22 5.60 2.88 2.39
CA LEU A 22 4.74 4.05 2.19
C LEU A 22 4.21 4.64 3.52
N ARG A 23 4.56 4.09 4.69
CA ARG A 23 4.00 4.55 5.98
C ARG A 23 4.28 6.03 6.27
N SER A 24 5.41 6.55 5.82
CA SER A 24 5.83 7.95 6.01
C SER A 24 5.42 8.88 4.86
N TRP A 25 4.46 8.48 4.02
CA TRP A 25 4.07 9.24 2.81
C TRP A 25 3.70 10.70 3.06
N ARG A 26 3.15 11.02 4.24
CA ARG A 26 2.75 12.38 4.65
C ARG A 26 3.93 13.34 4.81
N SER A 27 5.14 12.83 5.00
CA SER A 27 6.36 13.63 5.17
C SER A 27 7.10 13.89 3.85
N LEU A 28 6.60 13.37 2.73
CA LEU A 28 7.18 13.59 1.40
C LEU A 28 6.80 14.98 0.88
N GLU A 29 7.58 15.54 -0.04
CA GLU A 29 7.17 16.76 -0.73
C GLU A 29 5.91 16.52 -1.60
N PRO A 30 5.14 17.59 -1.92
CA PRO A 30 3.77 17.45 -2.43
C PRO A 30 3.59 16.49 -3.62
N GLY A 31 4.53 16.52 -4.58
CA GLY A 31 4.46 15.65 -5.76
C GLY A 31 4.62 14.15 -5.43
N ARG A 32 5.57 13.80 -4.56
CA ARG A 32 5.76 12.42 -4.10
C ARG A 32 4.66 12.00 -3.12
N GLN A 33 4.22 12.90 -2.26
CA GLN A 33 3.11 12.67 -1.34
C GLN A 33 1.83 12.29 -2.11
N ALA A 34 1.48 13.03 -3.15
CA ALA A 34 0.31 12.74 -3.98
C ALA A 34 0.40 11.36 -4.66
N LYS A 35 1.57 11.02 -5.23
CA LYS A 35 1.80 9.71 -5.86
C LYS A 35 1.73 8.55 -4.86
N ALA A 36 2.30 8.72 -3.68
CA ALA A 36 2.25 7.72 -2.62
C ALA A 36 0.82 7.50 -2.11
N LYS A 37 0.06 8.59 -1.89
CA LYS A 37 -1.35 8.53 -1.52
C LYS A 37 -2.17 7.80 -2.59
N GLN A 38 -1.96 8.14 -3.86
CA GLN A 38 -2.67 7.48 -4.97
C GLN A 38 -2.37 5.98 -4.99
N ALA A 39 -1.11 5.58 -4.85
CA ALA A 39 -0.73 4.17 -4.81
C ALA A 39 -1.40 3.41 -3.65
N LEU A 40 -1.51 4.02 -2.47
CA LEU A 40 -2.22 3.44 -1.31
C LEU A 40 -3.72 3.29 -1.59
N LEU A 41 -4.36 4.32 -2.16
CA LEU A 41 -5.76 4.27 -2.56
C LEU A 41 -6.04 3.22 -3.63
N ASP A 42 -5.13 3.04 -4.58
CA ASP A 42 -5.25 2.01 -5.62
C ASP A 42 -5.17 0.61 -5.04
N MET A 43 -4.29 0.39 -4.04
CA MET A 43 -4.24 -0.89 -3.31
C MET A 43 -5.51 -1.13 -2.49
N ALA A 44 -6.05 -0.10 -1.84
CA ALA A 44 -7.25 -0.19 -1.01
C ALA A 44 -8.53 -0.55 -1.81
N LYS A 45 -8.55 -0.27 -3.12
CA LYS A 45 -9.70 -0.57 -4.01
C LYS A 45 -9.80 -2.05 -4.42
N VAL A 46 -8.78 -2.87 -4.14
CA VAL A 46 -8.78 -4.27 -4.53
C VAL A 46 -9.71 -5.06 -3.59
N GLU A 47 -10.77 -5.64 -4.13
CA GLU A 47 -11.81 -6.33 -3.35
C GLU A 47 -11.25 -7.52 -2.56
N ASN A 48 -10.47 -8.38 -3.22
CA ASN A 48 -9.91 -9.61 -2.64
C ASN A 48 -8.49 -9.43 -2.07
N LEU A 49 -8.20 -8.26 -1.51
CA LEU A 49 -6.93 -8.02 -0.81
C LEU A 49 -6.89 -8.85 0.47
N SER A 50 -5.75 -9.51 0.74
CA SER A 50 -5.53 -10.24 1.98
C SER A 50 -5.70 -9.35 3.22
N ALA A 51 -5.96 -9.99 4.36
CA ALA A 51 -6.02 -9.30 5.64
C ALA A 51 -4.68 -8.59 5.97
N ASP A 52 -3.54 -9.24 5.67
CA ASP A 52 -2.20 -8.71 5.95
C ASP A 52 -1.95 -7.36 5.25
N LEU A 53 -2.20 -7.30 3.93
CA LEU A 53 -1.95 -6.09 3.16
C LEU A 53 -3.04 -5.03 3.43
N ARG A 54 -4.30 -5.46 3.64
CA ARG A 54 -5.41 -4.56 3.99
C ARG A 54 -5.14 -3.80 5.28
N ASP A 55 -4.72 -4.47 6.36
CA ASP A 55 -4.40 -3.81 7.63
C ASP A 55 -3.33 -2.73 7.46
N ILE A 56 -2.24 -3.04 6.74
CA ILE A 56 -1.17 -2.06 6.50
C ILE A 56 -1.67 -0.86 5.70
N VAL A 57 -2.45 -1.08 4.63
CA VAL A 57 -2.95 0.00 3.77
C VAL A 57 -3.94 0.88 4.53
N GLU A 58 -4.91 0.30 5.24
CA GLU A 58 -5.91 1.04 6.01
C GLU A 58 -5.26 1.86 7.12
N ARG A 59 -4.35 1.27 7.89
CA ARG A 59 -3.59 1.98 8.94
C ARG A 59 -2.69 3.08 8.41
N THR A 60 -2.19 2.94 7.18
CA THR A 60 -1.33 3.96 6.57
C THR A 60 -2.15 5.12 5.99
N LEU A 61 -3.39 4.86 5.58
CA LEU A 61 -4.34 5.86 5.07
C LEU A 61 -5.08 6.61 6.18
N ALA A 62 -5.33 5.98 7.33
CA ALA A 62 -5.78 6.63 8.55
C ALA A 62 -4.82 7.76 8.94
#